data_AF-A0A1U8LLJ7-F1
#
_entry.id   AF-A0A1U8LLJ7-F1
#
_cell.length_a   1.000
_cell.length_b   1.000
_cell.length_c   1.000
_cell.angle_alpha   90.00
_cell.angle_beta   90.00
_cell.angle_gamma   90.00
#
_symmetry.space_group_name_H-M   'P 1'
#
loop_
_entity.id
_entity.type
_entity.pdbx_description
1 polymer ?
#
loop_
_entity_poly.entity_id
_entity_poly.type
_entity_poly.pdbx_seq_one_letter_code
_entity_poly.pdbx_strand_id
1 'polypeptide(L)'
;MAIEPPFFEKYKAILQSSANEKEKPSTVEGFEELELPLIDLSHLNLGPLERQECIEKMGQAAIEWGFFQIVNHAVPDELLNRLKQEQIKVFQQPFDKKSENNFLNLSVQSYRWGNPLATSLRNLSWSEALHISLKDISKMDEYNKLS
;
A
#
# COMPACT_ATOMS: atom_id res chain seq x y z
N MET A 1 -14.47 8.93 -19.92
CA MET A 1 -14.84 8.39 -18.60
C MET A 1 -13.85 8.93 -17.58
N ALA A 2 -14.29 9.18 -16.34
CA ALA A 2 -13.43 9.73 -15.29
C ALA A 2 -12.39 8.70 -14.82
N ILE A 3 -11.17 9.13 -14.53
CA ILE A 3 -10.09 8.28 -13.99
C ILE A 3 -10.23 8.12 -12.47
N GLU A 4 -10.64 9.19 -11.81
CA GLU A 4 -10.70 9.27 -10.36
C GLU A 4 -12.02 8.71 -9.82
N PRO A 5 -12.00 8.05 -8.64
CA PRO A 5 -13.22 7.71 -7.93
C PRO A 5 -14.01 8.95 -7.52
N PRO A 6 -15.35 8.86 -7.39
CA PRO A 6 -16.21 9.99 -7.04
C PRO A 6 -16.15 10.32 -5.53
N PHE A 7 -14.95 10.61 -5.00
CA PHE A 7 -14.70 10.89 -3.59
C PHE A 7 -15.52 12.07 -3.08
N PHE A 8 -15.46 13.20 -3.79
CA PHE A 8 -16.14 14.43 -3.36
C PHE A 8 -17.66 14.23 -3.31
N GLU A 9 -18.23 13.61 -4.35
CA GLU A 9 -19.66 13.33 -4.43
C GLU A 9 -20.10 12.39 -3.31
N LYS A 10 -19.34 11.31 -3.08
CA LYS A 10 -19.68 10.30 -2.06
C LYS A 10 -19.55 10.80 -0.63
N TYR A 11 -18.54 11.62 -0.32
CA TYR A 11 -18.23 12.05 1.04
C TYR A 11 -18.63 13.50 1.34
N LYS A 12 -19.37 14.15 0.45
CA LYS A 12 -19.81 15.55 0.57
C LYS A 12 -20.41 15.89 1.95
N ALA A 13 -21.30 15.03 2.46
CA ALA A 13 -21.95 15.25 3.75
C ALA A 13 -20.95 15.26 4.92
N ILE A 14 -19.99 14.33 4.93
CA ILE A 14 -18.94 14.23 5.96
C ILE A 14 -18.03 15.47 5.93
N LEU A 15 -17.64 15.90 4.74
CA LEU A 15 -16.81 17.10 4.56
C LEU A 15 -17.53 18.35 5.06
N GLN A 16 -18.82 18.51 4.71
CA GLN A 16 -19.63 19.66 5.11
C GLN A 16 -19.89 19.71 6.63
N SER A 17 -20.06 18.58 7.31
CA SER A 17 -20.23 18.57 8.76
C SER A 17 -18.96 18.98 9.52
N SER A 18 -17.78 18.68 8.97
CA SER A 18 -16.50 19.02 9.61
C SER A 18 -16.15 20.50 9.56
N ALA A 19 -16.59 21.23 8.53
CA ALA A 19 -16.29 22.66 8.36
C ALA A 19 -16.89 23.55 9.48
N ASN A 20 -17.79 22.99 10.29
CA ASN A 20 -18.35 23.66 11.47
C ASN A 20 -17.55 23.42 12.76
N GLU A 21 -16.56 22.53 12.77
CA GLU A 21 -15.68 22.30 13.92
C GLU A 21 -14.43 23.19 13.80
N LYS A 22 -14.32 24.19 14.67
CA LYS A 22 -13.11 25.05 14.74
C LYS A 22 -11.94 24.23 15.28
N GLU A 23 -11.01 23.82 14.41
CA GLU A 23 -9.75 23.22 14.85
C GLU A 23 -8.87 24.26 15.56
N LYS A 24 -8.41 23.91 16.76
CA LYS A 24 -7.41 24.66 17.52
C LYS A 24 -6.04 24.30 16.93
N PRO A 25 -5.16 25.28 16.60
CA PRO A 25 -3.85 24.93 16.04
C PRO A 25 -3.06 24.18 17.10
N SER A 26 -2.67 22.94 16.80
CA SER A 26 -1.68 22.21 17.59
C SER A 26 -0.31 22.80 17.27
N THR A 27 0.34 23.40 18.27
CA THR A 27 1.75 23.80 18.20
C THR A 27 2.57 22.53 17.93
N VAL A 28 3.22 22.49 16.78
CA VAL A 28 4.09 21.38 16.40
C VAL A 28 5.45 21.66 17.03
N GLU A 29 5.78 20.98 18.12
CA GLU A 29 7.14 20.97 18.66
C GLU A 29 8.07 20.22 17.69
N GLY A 30 9.33 20.66 17.60
CA GLY A 30 10.30 20.16 16.63
C GLY A 30 10.46 18.65 16.71
N PHE A 31 10.15 17.97 15.60
CA PHE A 31 10.42 16.55 15.46
C PHE A 31 11.93 16.35 15.27
N GLU A 32 12.55 15.55 16.13
CA GLU A 32 13.84 14.96 15.82
C GLU A 32 13.63 13.97 14.66
N GLU A 33 14.44 14.10 13.60
CA GLU A 33 14.43 13.19 12.47
C GLU A 33 15.07 11.87 12.91
N LEU A 34 14.22 10.93 13.35
CA LEU A 34 14.62 9.60 13.77
C LEU A 34 14.84 8.72 12.53
N GLU A 35 16.09 8.29 12.30
CA GLU A 35 16.41 7.35 11.21
C GLU A 35 15.88 5.95 11.54
N LEU A 36 15.13 5.38 10.60
CA LEU A 36 14.60 4.02 10.73
C LEU A 36 15.72 2.97 10.65
N PRO A 37 15.62 1.86 11.39
CA PRO A 37 16.58 0.77 11.28
C PRO A 37 16.66 0.24 9.84
N LEU A 38 17.87 0.19 9.29
CA LEU A 38 18.17 -0.38 7.96
C LEU A 38 18.91 -1.70 8.12
N ILE A 39 18.36 -2.77 7.55
CA ILE A 39 18.88 -4.13 7.71
C ILE A 39 19.37 -4.69 6.37
N ASP A 40 20.63 -5.10 6.33
CA ASP A 40 21.23 -5.76 5.18
C ASP A 40 20.96 -7.27 5.20
N LEU A 41 20.10 -7.76 4.30
CA LEU A 41 19.74 -9.17 4.24
C LEU A 41 20.83 -10.06 3.61
N SER A 42 21.88 -9.47 3.01
CA SER A 42 23.01 -10.27 2.52
C SER A 42 23.72 -11.00 3.66
N HIS A 43 23.68 -10.46 4.88
CA HIS A 43 24.29 -11.05 6.07
C HIS A 43 23.69 -12.40 6.46
N LEU A 44 22.46 -12.71 6.01
CA LEU A 44 21.84 -14.02 6.21
C LEU A 44 22.61 -15.15 5.50
N ASN A 45 23.44 -14.81 4.50
CA ASN A 45 24.17 -15.76 3.67
C ASN A 45 25.70 -15.74 3.86
N LEU A 46 26.23 -14.90 4.76
CA LEU A 46 27.69 -14.75 4.96
C LEU A 46 28.30 -15.81 5.88
N GLY A 47 27.54 -16.28 6.87
CA GLY A 47 28.01 -17.26 7.85
C GLY A 47 27.05 -17.40 9.05
N PRO A 48 27.25 -18.39 9.94
CA PRO A 48 26.36 -18.59 11.09
C PRO A 48 26.32 -17.41 12.05
N LEU A 49 27.46 -16.72 12.25
CA LEU A 49 27.56 -15.58 13.17
C LEU A 49 26.83 -14.36 12.61
N GLU A 50 27.14 -13.96 11.38
CA GLU A 50 26.53 -12.82 10.69
C GLU A 50 25.02 -13.01 10.51
N ARG A 51 24.61 -14.24 10.22
CA ARG A 51 23.19 -14.60 10.14
C ARG A 51 22.49 -14.40 11.47
N GLN A 52 23.11 -14.83 12.57
CA GLN A 52 22.55 -14.68 13.91
C GLN A 52 22.43 -13.20 14.29
N GLU A 53 23.47 -12.40 14.06
CA GLU A 53 23.44 -10.95 14.30
C GLU A 53 22.37 -10.24 13.46
N CYS A 54 22.19 -10.65 12.19
CA CYS A 54 21.15 -10.11 11.33
C CYS A 54 19.75 -10.40 11.88
N ILE A 55 19.51 -11.62 12.33
CA ILE A 55 18.22 -12.02 12.94
C ILE A 55 17.96 -11.24 14.23
N GLU A 56 18.97 -11.07 15.07
CA GLU A 56 18.86 -10.28 16.31
C GLU A 56 18.55 -8.82 16.01
N LYS A 57 19.20 -8.20 15.02
CA LYS A 57 18.90 -6.84 14.57
C LYS A 57 17.47 -6.70 14.07
N MET A 58 16.96 -7.67 13.30
CA MET A 58 15.56 -7.69 12.85
C MET A 58 14.59 -7.77 14.04
N GLY A 59 14.88 -8.64 15.02
CA GLY A 59 14.08 -8.78 16.23
C GLY A 59 14.06 -7.49 17.05
N GLN A 60 15.23 -6.89 17.28
CA GLN A 60 15.34 -5.65 18.06
C GLN A 60 14.60 -4.50 17.39
N ALA A 61 14.77 -4.32 16.07
CA ALA A 61 14.06 -3.30 15.33
C ALA A 61 12.54 -3.50 15.36
N ALA A 62 12.06 -4.75 15.26
CA ALA A 62 10.64 -5.05 15.40
C ALA A 62 10.10 -4.72 16.80
N ILE A 63 10.88 -4.94 17.86
CA ILE A 63 10.48 -4.64 19.24
C ILE A 63 10.45 -3.14 19.51
N GLU A 64 11.50 -2.43 19.10
CA GLU A 64 11.67 -1.00 19.41
C GLU A 64 10.84 -0.11 18.48
N TRP A 65 10.73 -0.46 17.19
CA TRP A 65 10.12 0.39 16.16
C TRP A 65 8.83 -0.17 15.60
N GLY A 66 8.60 -1.50 15.67
CA GLY A 66 7.48 -2.17 15.01
C GLY A 66 7.66 -2.38 13.50
N PHE A 67 8.68 -1.76 12.89
CA PHE A 67 9.04 -1.90 11.49
C PHE A 67 10.50 -1.48 11.23
N PHE A 68 11.05 -1.89 10.08
CA PHE A 68 12.40 -1.57 9.65
C PHE A 68 12.50 -1.62 8.12
N GLN A 69 13.54 -0.99 7.59
CA GLN A 69 13.88 -1.04 6.16
C GLN A 69 14.84 -2.21 5.91
N ILE A 70 14.80 -2.76 4.69
CA ILE A 70 15.71 -3.83 4.25
C ILE A 70 16.41 -3.47 2.95
N VAL A 71 17.66 -3.91 2.81
CA VAL A 71 18.45 -3.82 1.58
C VAL A 71 19.05 -5.19 1.25
N ASN A 72 19.57 -5.34 0.02
CA ASN A 72 20.16 -6.60 -0.46
C ASN A 72 19.21 -7.81 -0.32
N HIS A 73 17.91 -7.57 -0.51
CA HIS A 73 16.83 -8.56 -0.41
C HIS A 73 16.75 -9.55 -1.60
N ALA A 74 17.74 -9.54 -2.50
CA ALA A 74 17.83 -10.35 -3.72
C ALA A 74 16.72 -10.15 -4.79
N VAL A 75 15.65 -9.40 -4.49
CA VAL A 75 14.69 -8.96 -5.52
C VAL A 75 15.37 -7.99 -6.50
N PRO A 76 15.37 -8.25 -7.82
CA PRO A 76 16.01 -7.38 -8.80
C PRO A 76 15.32 -6.01 -8.92
N ASP A 77 16.11 -4.94 -9.00
CA ASP A 77 15.58 -3.57 -9.16
C ASP A 77 14.76 -3.39 -10.44
N GLU A 78 15.14 -4.07 -11.53
CA GLU A 78 14.38 -4.05 -12.78
C GLU A 78 12.95 -4.61 -12.58
N LEU A 79 12.78 -5.64 -11.75
CA LEU A 79 11.47 -6.19 -11.44
C LEU A 79 10.63 -5.18 -10.64
N LEU A 80 11.23 -4.53 -9.63
CA LEU A 80 10.56 -3.51 -8.83
C LEU A 80 10.16 -2.29 -9.69
N ASN A 81 11.02 -1.88 -10.62
CA ASN A 81 10.72 -0.78 -11.53
C ASN A 81 9.59 -1.12 -12.52
N ARG A 82 9.58 -2.32 -13.09
CA ARG A 82 8.46 -2.80 -13.92
C ARG A 82 7.16 -2.86 -13.12
N LEU A 83 7.19 -3.36 -11.89
CA LEU A 83 6.01 -3.39 -11.01
C LEU A 83 5.44 -1.98 -10.79
N LYS A 84 6.28 -0.98 -10.50
CA LYS A 84 5.86 0.43 -10.36
C LYS A 84 5.22 0.97 -11.64
N GLN A 85 5.79 0.65 -12.81
CA GLN A 85 5.23 1.08 -14.10
C GLN A 85 3.85 0.46 -14.36
N GLU A 86 3.68 -0.84 -14.12
CA GLU A 86 2.39 -1.52 -14.27
C GLU A 86 1.36 -1.00 -13.26
N GLN A 87 1.77 -0.73 -12.01
CA GLN A 87 0.91 -0.11 -11.00
C GLN A 87 0.34 1.23 -11.50
N ILE A 88 1.20 2.10 -12.05
CA ILE A 88 0.77 3.40 -12.60
C ILE A 88 -0.25 3.19 -13.72
N LYS A 89 0.03 2.29 -14.67
CA LYS A 89 -0.87 2.00 -15.79
C LYS A 89 -2.24 1.51 -15.31
N VAL A 90 -2.27 0.65 -14.29
CA VAL A 90 -3.50 0.12 -13.70
C VAL A 90 -4.35 1.26 -13.11
N PHE A 91 -3.76 2.11 -12.28
CA PHE A 91 -4.50 3.16 -11.58
C PHE A 91 -4.88 4.35 -12.49
N GLN A 92 -4.20 4.53 -13.63
CA GLN A 92 -4.58 5.47 -14.68
C GLN A 92 -5.76 5.01 -15.55
N GLN A 93 -6.22 3.75 -15.43
CA GLN A 93 -7.41 3.32 -16.15
C GLN A 93 -8.67 4.04 -15.63
N PRO A 94 -9.71 4.21 -16.47
CA PRO A 94 -10.97 4.81 -16.03
C PRO A 94 -11.53 4.13 -14.78
N PHE A 95 -12.07 4.92 -13.86
CA PHE A 95 -12.66 4.45 -12.61
C PHE A 95 -13.71 3.36 -12.85
N ASP A 96 -14.61 3.60 -13.81
CA ASP A 96 -15.69 2.66 -14.14
C ASP A 96 -15.14 1.26 -14.45
N LYS A 97 -14.03 1.21 -15.21
CA LYS A 97 -13.35 -0.04 -15.56
C LYS A 97 -12.67 -0.69 -14.36
N LYS A 98 -11.97 0.09 -13.52
CA LYS A 98 -11.35 -0.42 -12.28
C LYS A 98 -12.39 -0.97 -11.30
N SER A 99 -13.62 -0.43 -11.33
CA SER A 99 -14.72 -0.82 -10.45
C SER A 99 -15.51 -2.06 -10.90
N GLU A 100 -15.17 -2.63 -12.05
CA GLU A 100 -15.82 -3.86 -12.55
C GLU A 100 -15.49 -5.08 -11.67
N ASN A 101 -16.48 -5.95 -11.46
CA ASN A 101 -16.35 -7.16 -10.64
C ASN A 101 -15.26 -8.15 -11.10
N ASN A 102 -14.82 -8.06 -12.36
CA ASN A 102 -13.79 -8.93 -12.94
C ASN A 102 -12.61 -8.12 -13.49
N PHE A 103 -12.34 -6.95 -12.93
CA PHE A 103 -11.21 -6.13 -13.33
C PHE A 103 -9.89 -6.94 -13.27
N LEU A 104 -9.16 -7.01 -14.39
CA LEU A 104 -7.94 -7.83 -14.54
C LEU A 104 -8.12 -9.33 -14.22
N ASN A 105 -9.34 -9.87 -14.37
CA ASN A 105 -9.68 -11.25 -14.00
C ASN A 105 -9.45 -11.56 -12.51
N LEU A 106 -9.46 -10.53 -11.67
CA LEU A 106 -9.32 -10.63 -10.22
C LEU A 106 -10.66 -10.90 -9.54
N SER A 107 -10.61 -11.34 -8.29
CA SER A 107 -11.81 -11.44 -7.45
C SER A 107 -12.54 -10.09 -7.28
N VAL A 108 -13.86 -10.16 -7.05
CA VAL A 108 -14.80 -9.03 -6.95
C VAL A 108 -14.40 -7.94 -5.93
N GLN A 109 -13.55 -8.27 -4.95
CA GLN A 109 -13.11 -7.37 -3.88
C GLN A 109 -11.64 -6.98 -3.99
N SER A 110 -11.02 -7.21 -5.15
CA SER A 110 -9.62 -6.87 -5.39
C SER A 110 -9.40 -5.36 -5.45
N TYR A 111 -10.25 -4.61 -6.15
CA TYR A 111 -10.17 -3.16 -6.19
C TYR A 111 -11.06 -2.52 -5.12
N ARG A 112 -10.49 -1.60 -4.34
CA ARG A 112 -11.23 -0.76 -3.39
C ARG A 112 -10.85 0.70 -3.56
N TRP A 113 -11.80 1.58 -3.24
CA TRP A 113 -11.55 3.00 -3.13
C TRP A 113 -12.30 3.56 -1.92
N GLY A 114 -11.59 4.41 -1.20
CA GLY A 114 -11.98 4.96 0.08
C GLY A 114 -12.43 3.93 1.10
N ASN A 115 -13.32 4.37 1.98
CA ASN A 115 -14.01 3.54 2.95
C ASN A 115 -15.52 3.71 2.77
N PRO A 116 -16.25 2.73 2.20
CA PRO A 116 -17.69 2.86 1.99
C PRO A 116 -18.47 2.95 3.30
N LEU A 117 -17.88 2.54 4.42
CA LEU A 117 -18.48 2.59 5.75
C LEU A 117 -18.03 3.83 6.55
N ALA A 118 -17.40 4.81 5.90
CA ALA A 118 -17.00 6.05 6.57
C ALA A 118 -18.24 6.85 7.00
N THR A 119 -18.23 7.29 8.25
CA THR A 119 -19.29 8.10 8.88
C THR A 119 -18.76 9.43 9.42
N SER A 120 -17.43 9.61 9.43
CA SER A 120 -16.73 10.80 9.91
C SER A 120 -15.43 11.00 9.12
N LEU A 121 -14.76 12.14 9.28
CA LEU A 121 -13.44 12.33 8.67
C LEU A 121 -12.38 11.36 9.23
N ARG A 122 -12.53 10.93 10.49
CA ARG A 122 -11.56 10.04 11.16
C ARG A 122 -11.51 8.64 10.55
N ASN A 123 -12.59 8.18 9.92
CA ASN A 123 -12.65 6.89 9.24
C ASN A 123 -12.75 7.02 7.71
N LEU A 124 -12.55 8.24 7.18
CA LEU A 124 -12.42 8.47 5.75
C LEU A 124 -11.05 7.97 5.27
N SER A 125 -11.03 7.32 4.12
CA SER A 125 -9.81 6.89 3.44
C SER A 125 -9.76 7.63 2.11
N TRP A 126 -8.75 8.47 1.91
CA TRP A 126 -8.49 9.14 0.63
C TRP A 126 -7.47 8.32 -0.16
N SER A 127 -7.88 7.13 -0.60
CA SER A 127 -7.01 6.27 -1.39
C SER A 127 -7.80 5.24 -2.18
N GLU A 128 -7.21 4.81 -3.28
CA GLU A 128 -7.57 3.57 -3.96
C GLU A 128 -6.52 2.50 -3.65
N ALA A 129 -6.92 1.23 -3.71
CA ALA A 129 -6.03 0.10 -3.51
C ALA A 129 -6.47 -1.08 -4.37
N LEU A 130 -5.48 -1.82 -4.86
CA LEU A 130 -5.66 -3.09 -5.54
C LEU A 130 -5.02 -4.19 -4.68
N HIS A 131 -5.82 -5.18 -4.31
CA HIS A 131 -5.41 -6.33 -3.54
C HIS A 131 -5.42 -7.55 -4.44
N ILE A 132 -4.26 -8.17 -4.61
CA ILE A 132 -4.07 -9.38 -5.42
C ILE A 132 -3.79 -10.51 -4.43
N SER A 133 -4.75 -11.42 -4.26
CA SER A 133 -4.55 -12.58 -3.38
C SER A 133 -3.78 -13.69 -4.09
N LEU A 134 -3.13 -14.58 -3.34
CA LEU A 134 -2.46 -15.75 -3.92
C LEU A 134 -3.41 -16.64 -4.75
N LYS A 135 -4.71 -16.65 -4.41
CA LYS A 135 -5.75 -17.38 -5.16
C LYS A 135 -6.07 -16.74 -6.51
N ASP A 136 -5.79 -15.45 -6.66
CA ASP A 136 -5.99 -14.75 -7.93
C ASP A 136 -4.82 -14.99 -8.89
N ILE A 137 -3.61 -15.22 -8.36
CA ILE A 137 -2.41 -15.54 -9.17
C ILE A 137 -2.64 -16.79 -10.02
N SER A 138 -3.21 -17.86 -9.44
CA SER A 138 -3.49 -19.09 -10.20
C SER A 138 -4.49 -18.88 -11.35
N LYS A 139 -5.38 -17.89 -11.24
CA LYS A 139 -6.35 -17.53 -12.30
C LYS A 139 -5.72 -16.68 -13.40
N MET A 140 -4.71 -15.87 -13.07
CA MET A 140 -3.95 -15.10 -14.06
C MET A 140 -3.15 -16.01 -15.00
N ASP A 141 -2.59 -17.10 -14.48
CA ASP A 141 -1.84 -18.07 -15.28
C ASP A 141 -2.71 -18.78 -16.32
N GLU A 142 -4.00 -18.98 -16.03
CA GLU A 142 -4.97 -19.55 -16.97
C GLU A 142 -5.35 -18.56 -18.08
N TYR A 143 -5.47 -17.27 -17.75
CA TYR A 143 -5.77 -16.21 -18.72
C TYR A 143 -4.65 -16.01 -19.74
N ASN A 144 -3.38 -16.02 -19.29
CA ASN A 144 -2.21 -15.90 -20.17
C ASN A 144 -2.00 -17.11 -21.09
N LYS A 145 -2.67 -18.25 -20.84
CA LYS A 145 -2.65 -19.42 -21.74
C LYS A 145 -3.73 -19.37 -22.82
N LEU A 146 -4.71 -18.49 -22.67
CA LEU A 146 -5.86 -18.33 -23.57
C LEU A 146 -5.75 -17.07 -24.45
N SER A 147 -4.67 -16.30 -24.31
CA SER A 147 -4.31 -15.12 -25.12
C SER A 147 -3.08 -15.41 -25.98
#